data_AF-A0A485BK84-F1
#
_entry.id   AF-A0A485BK84-F1
#
_cell.length_a   1.000
_cell.length_b   1.000
_cell.length_c   1.000
_cell.angle_alpha   90.00
_cell.angle_beta   90.00
_cell.angle_gamma   90.00
#
_symmetry.space_group_name_H-M   'P 1'
#
loop_
_entity.id
_entity.type
_entity.pdbx_description
1 polymer ?
#
loop_
_entity_poly.entity_id
_entity_poly.type
_entity_poly.pdbx_seq_one_letter_code
_entity_poly.pdbx_strand_id
1 'polypeptide(L)'
;MGVALQMCDQLLWENRWPVRDRQILWFPTGPEAMWSVAHNAPEIKAHCVALEQSHPLGRLWDLDVICPQDGHVGRLSLGLHMRRCLVCDEPAHVCSRSRKHPVGQVVGSVEKIINDWFARD
;
A
#
# COMPACT_ATOMS: atom_id res chain seq x y z
N MET A 1 8.31 -5.72 -12.88
CA MET A 1 8.35 -4.47 -12.09
C MET A 1 7.03 -3.69 -12.22
N GLY A 2 5.89 -4.34 -11.95
CA GLY A 2 4.56 -3.72 -12.07
C GLY A 2 3.48 -4.44 -11.27
N VAL A 3 3.87 -5.25 -10.28
CA VAL A 3 2.94 -6.12 -9.54
C VAL A 3 1.88 -5.28 -8.81
N ALA A 4 2.28 -4.17 -8.17
CA ALA A 4 1.33 -3.26 -7.53
C ALA A 4 0.29 -2.71 -8.50
N LEU A 5 0.72 -2.30 -9.72
CA LEU A 5 -0.19 -1.81 -10.76
C LEU A 5 -1.18 -2.90 -11.17
N GLN A 6 -0.68 -4.11 -11.45
CA GLN A 6 -1.51 -5.26 -11.85
C GLN A 6 -2.53 -5.60 -10.77
N MET A 7 -2.13 -5.62 -9.50
CA MET A 7 -3.03 -5.92 -8.38
C MET A 7 -4.06 -4.83 -8.15
N CYS A 8 -3.69 -3.55 -8.26
CA CYS A 8 -4.66 -2.46 -8.20
C CYS A 8 -5.64 -2.51 -9.37
N ASP A 9 -5.17 -2.70 -10.60
CA ASP A 9 -6.03 -2.80 -11.78
C ASP A 9 -6.99 -4.00 -11.68
N GLN A 10 -6.49 -5.15 -11.22
CA GLN A 10 -7.32 -6.35 -10.98
C GLN A 10 -8.37 -6.10 -9.90
N LEU A 11 -7.99 -5.51 -8.76
CA LEU A 11 -8.90 -5.17 -7.67
C LEU A 11 -10.04 -4.28 -8.16
N LEU A 12 -9.74 -3.23 -8.92
CA LEU A 12 -10.74 -2.30 -9.45
C LEU A 12 -11.66 -3.00 -10.47
N TRP A 13 -11.09 -3.87 -11.31
CA TRP A 13 -11.83 -4.62 -12.31
C TRP A 13 -12.78 -5.66 -11.70
N GLU A 14 -12.31 -6.47 -10.74
CA GLU A 14 -13.10 -7.51 -10.06
C GLU A 14 -14.32 -6.92 -9.33
N ASN A 15 -14.14 -5.75 -8.73
CA ASN A 15 -15.21 -5.02 -8.03
C ASN A 15 -16.11 -4.20 -8.97
N ARG A 16 -15.79 -4.14 -10.28
CA ARG A 16 -16.53 -3.38 -11.30
C ARG A 16 -16.65 -1.89 -10.98
N TRP A 17 -15.63 -1.32 -10.34
CA TRP A 17 -15.64 0.11 -10.01
C TRP A 17 -15.19 0.95 -11.21
N PRO A 18 -15.96 1.98 -11.63
CA PRO A 18 -15.60 2.76 -12.80
C PRO A 18 -14.35 3.61 -12.55
N VAL A 19 -13.28 3.32 -13.29
CA VAL A 19 -12.07 4.15 -13.33
C VAL A 19 -12.29 5.27 -14.35
N ARG A 20 -12.22 6.52 -13.90
CA ARG A 20 -12.40 7.75 -14.71
C ARG A 20 -11.10 8.23 -15.33
N ASP A 21 -10.01 8.11 -14.59
CA ASP A 21 -8.67 8.46 -15.05
C ASP A 21 -7.63 7.57 -14.36
N ARG A 22 -6.47 7.40 -15.00
CA ARG A 22 -5.37 6.60 -14.49
C ARG A 22 -4.04 7.16 -14.99
N GLN A 23 -3.12 7.41 -14.07
CA GLN A 23 -1.78 7.91 -14.36
C GLN A 23 -0.73 7.01 -13.72
N ILE A 24 0.37 6.77 -14.43
CA ILE A 24 1.56 6.07 -13.92
C ILE A 24 2.77 6.95 -14.16
N LEU A 25 3.58 7.13 -13.12
CA LEU A 25 4.76 7.97 -13.14
C LEU A 25 5.95 7.15 -12.64
N TRP A 26 7.07 7.22 -13.36
CA TRP A 26 8.30 6.51 -13.03
C TRP A 26 9.36 7.55 -12.66
N PHE A 27 9.40 7.93 -11.38
CA PHE A 27 10.33 8.93 -10.90
C PHE A 27 11.60 8.32 -10.32
N PRO A 28 12.71 9.09 -10.24
CA PRO A 28 13.91 8.67 -9.52
C PRO A 28 13.69 8.35 -8.04
N THR A 29 12.62 8.90 -7.44
CA THR A 29 12.18 8.64 -6.06
C THR A 29 11.38 7.35 -5.91
N GLY A 30 10.98 6.72 -7.02
CA GLY A 30 10.19 5.51 -7.05
C GLY A 30 9.03 5.58 -8.04
N PRO A 31 8.41 4.43 -8.34
CA PRO A 31 7.20 4.36 -9.15
C PRO A 31 5.97 4.82 -8.36
N GLU A 32 5.14 5.62 -9.00
CA GLU A 32 3.90 6.14 -8.45
C GLU A 32 2.75 5.93 -9.44
N ALA A 33 1.54 5.73 -8.94
CA ALA A 33 0.35 5.64 -9.77
C ALA A 33 -0.88 6.18 -9.04
N MET A 34 -1.80 6.73 -9.82
CA MET A 34 -3.03 7.33 -9.31
C MET A 34 -4.21 6.90 -10.18
N TRP A 35 -5.30 6.52 -9.51
CA TRP A 35 -6.57 6.20 -10.14
C TRP A 35 -7.64 7.14 -9.62
N SER A 36 -8.40 7.75 -10.53
CA SER A 36 -9.65 8.43 -10.20
C SER A 36 -10.78 7.42 -10.35
N VAL A 37 -11.39 7.01 -9.23
CA VAL A 37 -12.38 5.93 -9.18
C VAL A 37 -13.72 6.50 -8.72
N ALA A 38 -14.77 6.29 -9.51
CA ALA A 38 -16.13 6.74 -9.18
C ALA A 38 -16.83 5.73 -8.27
N HIS A 39 -16.34 5.60 -7.03
CA HIS A 39 -16.89 4.68 -6.03
C HIS A 39 -16.71 5.21 -4.60
N ASN A 40 -17.35 4.58 -3.62
CA ASN A 40 -17.26 4.95 -2.21
C ASN A 40 -15.83 4.77 -1.66
N ALA A 41 -15.25 5.85 -1.15
CA ALA A 41 -13.86 5.89 -0.69
C ALA A 41 -13.55 4.93 0.49
N PRO A 42 -14.38 4.81 1.54
CA PRO A 42 -14.22 3.79 2.58
C PRO A 42 -14.11 2.35 2.04
N GLU A 43 -14.95 1.98 1.07
CA GLU A 43 -14.92 0.64 0.48
C GLU A 43 -13.65 0.39 -0.34
N ILE A 44 -13.22 1.37 -1.14
CA ILE A 44 -11.92 1.32 -1.84
C ILE A 44 -10.79 1.13 -0.83
N LYS A 45 -10.75 1.95 0.24
CA LYS A 45 -9.68 1.89 1.24
C LYS A 45 -9.66 0.54 1.95
N ALA A 46 -10.81 -0.06 2.25
CA ALA A 46 -10.88 -1.39 2.85
C ALA A 46 -10.20 -2.45 1.96
N HIS A 47 -10.44 -2.41 0.65
CA HIS A 47 -9.81 -3.33 -0.30
C HIS A 47 -8.30 -3.05 -0.48
N CYS A 48 -7.89 -1.78 -0.52
CA CYS A 48 -6.48 -1.40 -0.52
C CYS A 48 -5.76 -1.96 0.71
N VAL A 49 -6.34 -1.80 1.91
CA VAL A 49 -5.77 -2.32 3.15
C VAL A 49 -5.70 -3.85 3.16
N ALA A 50 -6.74 -4.53 2.65
CA ALA A 50 -6.74 -5.97 2.50
C ALA A 50 -5.62 -6.44 1.56
N LEU A 51 -5.42 -5.74 0.43
CA LEU A 51 -4.37 -6.04 -0.53
C LEU A 51 -2.96 -5.85 0.05
N GLU A 52 -2.74 -4.78 0.81
CA GLU A 52 -1.47 -4.56 1.54
C GLU A 52 -1.17 -5.68 2.54
N GLN A 53 -2.21 -6.31 3.11
CA GLN A 53 -2.08 -7.35 4.12
C GLN A 53 -1.92 -8.75 3.53
N SER A 54 -2.58 -9.03 2.40
CA SER A 54 -2.65 -10.38 1.82
C SER A 54 -1.55 -10.66 0.81
N HIS A 55 -1.10 -9.65 0.06
CA HIS A 55 -0.09 -9.86 -0.97
C HIS A 55 1.32 -9.95 -0.35
N PRO A 56 2.21 -10.87 -0.79
CA PRO A 56 3.56 -10.98 -0.23
C PRO A 56 4.38 -9.69 -0.30
N LEU A 57 4.26 -8.94 -1.39
CA LEU A 57 4.85 -7.60 -1.54
C LEU A 57 3.99 -6.48 -0.93
N GLY A 58 2.76 -6.77 -0.49
CA GLY A 58 1.78 -5.77 -0.03
C GLY A 58 2.28 -4.94 1.16
N ARG A 59 3.08 -5.56 2.03
CA ARG A 59 3.74 -4.87 3.16
C ARG A 59 4.75 -3.80 2.73
N LEU A 60 5.10 -3.69 1.45
CA LEU A 60 5.96 -2.64 0.88
C LEU A 60 5.18 -1.54 0.17
N TRP A 61 3.91 -1.78 -0.16
CA TRP A 61 3.08 -0.80 -0.85
C TRP A 61 2.55 0.26 0.11
N ASP A 62 2.18 1.40 -0.45
CA ASP A 62 1.52 2.49 0.26
C ASP A 62 0.30 2.89 -0.57
N LEU A 63 -0.87 2.34 -0.21
CA LEU A 63 -2.11 2.53 -0.97
C LEU A 63 -3.05 3.48 -0.24
N ASP A 64 -3.02 4.75 -0.62
CA ASP A 64 -3.85 5.79 -0.04
C ASP A 64 -5.08 6.14 -0.88
N VAL A 65 -6.14 6.53 -0.16
CA VAL A 65 -7.43 6.91 -0.76
C VAL A 65 -7.79 8.29 -0.24
N ILE A 66 -8.08 9.20 -1.18
CA ILE A 66 -8.50 10.56 -0.89
C ILE A 66 -9.91 10.75 -1.45
N CYS A 67 -10.85 11.05 -0.57
CA CYS A 67 -12.22 11.44 -0.89
C CYS A 67 -12.26 12.96 -1.15
N PRO A 68 -12.85 13.45 -2.24
CA PRO A 68 -13.02 14.88 -2.46
C PRO A 68 -13.86 15.58 -1.38
N GLN A 69 -14.77 14.87 -0.74
CA GLN A 69 -15.66 15.40 0.30
C GLN A 69 -15.03 15.30 1.70
N ASP A 70 -14.46 14.14 2.03
CA ASP A 70 -14.01 13.82 3.40
C ASP A 70 -12.48 13.90 3.57
N GLY A 71 -11.74 14.17 2.50
CA GLY A 71 -10.29 14.16 2.48
C GLY A 71 -9.71 12.76 2.57
N HIS A 72 -8.56 12.62 3.24
CA HIS A 72 -7.84 11.36 3.33
C HIS A 72 -8.61 10.30 4.16
N VAL A 73 -8.85 9.13 3.57
CA VAL A 73 -9.50 7.98 4.22
C VAL A 73 -8.42 7.01 4.73
N GLY A 74 -8.22 7.01 6.04
CA GLY A 74 -7.18 6.21 6.70
C GLY A 74 -7.65 4.86 7.22
N ARG A 75 -6.73 4.07 7.78
CA ARG A 75 -7.05 2.79 8.46
C ARG A 75 -7.97 3.01 9.67
N LEU A 76 -7.72 4.07 10.45
CA LEU A 76 -8.48 4.35 11.68
C LEU A 76 -9.94 4.70 11.40
N SER A 77 -10.25 5.37 10.27
CA SER A 77 -11.64 5.66 9.88
C SER A 77 -12.41 4.39 9.50
N LEU A 78 -11.72 3.27 9.27
CA LEU A 78 -12.30 1.94 9.05
C LEU A 78 -12.31 1.08 10.32
N GLY A 79 -11.92 1.61 11.48
CA GLY A 79 -11.78 0.85 12.72
C GLY A 79 -10.59 -0.14 12.71
N LEU A 80 -9.64 0.02 11.78
CA LEU A 80 -8.50 -0.87 11.62
C LEU A 80 -7.26 -0.37 12.36
N HIS A 81 -6.42 -1.31 12.79
CA HIS A 81 -5.13 -1.03 13.40
C HIS A 81 -4.17 -0.34 12.43
N MET A 82 -3.25 0.43 12.99
CA MET A 82 -2.16 1.05 12.23
C MET A 82 -1.25 0.00 11.58
N ARG A 83 -0.54 0.42 10.51
CA ARG A 83 0.45 -0.43 9.83
C ARG A 83 1.50 -0.91 10.83
N ARG A 84 1.80 -2.20 10.80
CA ARG A 84 2.83 -2.83 11.62
C ARG A 84 4.23 -2.59 11.05
N CYS A 85 5.21 -2.44 11.93
CA CYS A 85 6.61 -2.28 11.59
C CYS A 85 7.12 -3.50 10.82
N LEU A 86 7.95 -3.29 9.80
CA LEU A 86 8.55 -4.38 9.02
C LEU A 86 9.51 -5.25 9.83
N VAL A 87 10.02 -4.73 10.96
CA VAL A 87 11.06 -5.39 11.76
C VAL A 87 10.50 -6.08 13.01
N CYS A 88 9.60 -5.41 13.75
CA CYS A 88 9.16 -5.89 15.07
C CYS A 88 7.64 -5.97 15.24
N ASP A 89 6.87 -5.77 14.16
CA ASP A 89 5.39 -5.76 14.13
C ASP A 89 4.66 -4.77 15.08
N GLU A 90 5.37 -4.01 15.90
CA GLU A 90 4.82 -2.84 16.62
C GLU A 90 4.28 -1.77 15.65
N PRO A 91 3.43 -0.82 16.07
CA PRO A 91 2.95 0.24 15.19
C PRO A 91 4.10 0.99 14.50
N ALA A 92 4.14 0.95 13.16
CA ALA A 92 5.28 1.42 12.37
C ALA A 92 5.59 2.90 12.59
N HIS A 93 4.57 3.72 12.82
CA HIS A 93 4.73 5.16 13.07
C HIS A 93 5.53 5.44 14.36
N VAL A 94 5.39 4.60 15.40
CA VAL A 94 6.15 4.71 16.65
C VAL A 94 7.62 4.42 16.37
N CYS A 95 7.91 3.29 15.71
CA CYS A 95 9.26 2.86 15.39
C CYS A 95 10.00 3.87 14.50
N SER A 96 9.30 4.45 13.51
CA SER A 96 9.86 5.47 12.61
C SER A 96 10.19 6.76 13.39
N ARG A 97 9.23 7.27 14.17
CA ARG A 97 9.41 8.49 14.98
C ARG A 97 10.54 8.36 16.00
N SER A 98 10.65 7.21 16.66
CA SER A 98 11.69 6.99 17.67
C SER A 98 13.02 6.51 17.08
N ARG A 99 13.10 6.28 15.76
CA ARG A 99 14.23 5.61 15.10
C ARG A 99 14.63 4.33 15.81
N LYS A 100 13.64 3.50 16.18
CA LYS A 100 13.82 2.27 16.99
C LYS A 100 14.77 1.27 16.32
N HIS A 101 14.80 1.24 15.00
CA HIS A 101 15.60 0.31 14.22
C HIS A 101 16.67 1.05 13.41
N PRO A 102 17.89 0.52 13.31
CA PRO A 102 18.88 1.01 12.37
C PRO A 102 18.35 0.96 10.93
N VAL A 103 18.70 1.95 10.12
CA VAL A 103 18.25 2.04 8.72
C VAL A 103 18.59 0.76 7.95
N GLY A 104 19.80 0.22 8.12
CA GLY A 104 20.21 -1.03 7.46
C GLY A 104 19.34 -2.24 7.81
N GLN A 105 18.78 -2.30 9.03
CA GLN A 105 17.87 -3.38 9.42
C GLN A 105 16.53 -3.27 8.70
N VAL A 106 16.02 -2.04 8.53
CA VAL A 106 14.77 -1.77 7.80
C VAL A 106 14.98 -2.08 6.31
N VAL A 107 16.08 -1.61 5.72
CA VAL A 107 16.44 -1.89 4.32
C VAL A 107 16.57 -3.39 4.08
N GLY A 108 17.31 -4.11 4.94
CA GLY A 108 17.45 -5.57 4.81
C GLY A 108 16.11 -6.32 4.93
N SER A 109 15.15 -5.79 5.70
CA SER A 109 13.80 -6.36 5.76
C SER A 109 13.02 -6.14 4.45
N VAL A 110 13.17 -4.97 3.84
CA VAL A 110 12.59 -4.67 2.51
C VAL A 110 13.19 -5.58 1.44
N GLU A 111 14.52 -5.65 1.38
CA GLU A 111 15.24 -6.51 0.43
C GLU A 111 14.85 -7.97 0.60
N LYS A 112 14.73 -8.45 1.84
CA LYS A 112 14.26 -9.81 2.10
C LYS A 112 12.87 -10.07 1.51
N ILE A 113 11.91 -9.17 1.70
CA ILE A 113 10.55 -9.33 1.14
C ILE A 113 10.59 -9.39 -0.40
N ILE A 114 11.42 -8.54 -1.03
CA ILE A 114 11.58 -8.50 -2.48
C ILE A 114 12.24 -9.79 -2.99
N ASN A 115 13.35 -10.22 -2.37
CA ASN A 115 14.08 -11.42 -2.76
C ASN A 115 13.25 -12.68 -2.54
N ASP A 116 12.56 -12.79 -1.41
CA ASP A 116 11.66 -13.91 -1.10
C ASP A 116 10.49 -13.98 -2.09
N TRP A 117 10.09 -12.88 -2.73
CA TRP A 117 9.09 -12.90 -3.80
C TRP A 117 9.67 -13.44 -5.10
N PHE A 118 10.82 -12.93 -5.54
CA PHE A 118 11.45 -13.36 -6.80
C PHE A 118 12.08 -14.76 -6.75
N ALA A 119 12.36 -15.28 -5.56
CA ALA A 119 12.85 -16.65 -5.38
C ALA A 119 11.73 -17.71 -5.38
N ARG A 120 10.45 -17.31 -5.44
CA ARG A 120 9.30 -18.22 -5.54
C ARG A 120 9.02 -18.67 -6.97
N ASP A 121 9.64 -18.02 -7.95
CA ASP A 121 9.52 -18.31 -9.39
C ASP A 121 10.59 -19.32 -9.86
#